data_AF-A0A0S8DRH0-F1
#
_entry.id   AF-A0A0S8DRH0-F1
#
_cell.length_a   1.000
_cell.length_b   1.000
_cell.length_c   1.000
_cell.angle_alpha   90.00
_cell.angle_beta   90.00
_cell.angle_gamma   90.00
#
_symmetry.space_group_name_H-M   'P 1'
#
loop_
_entity.id
_entity.type
_entity.pdbx_description
1 polymer ?
#
loop_
_entity_poly.entity_id
_entity_poly.type
_entity_poly.pdbx_seq_one_letter_code
_entity_poly.pdbx_strand_id
1 'polypeptide(L)'
;MLLALFSLASIAQPSRASHTAYNIDGRLAQYGRAFPSIHFVRLTGERDIGEALMLQRTLGAGARDLTYEHDPADGGLLIEAQVQRIALMLANDLPSATLFAVGDGSDFPTPYVCVISLNATRFRTEPLAATRLLLGELGVDAEDLAVGVRVDNEHFLAFTLDHEVFHCLDAYLNGPPIRRTRTEIEGCYEFFRAEQRAELFAALVLRGQDEQPGHFLSTLADYRTLALLDWDYMHYTVPALHAAQVPRRDEIAAFGLSDLARYASKLADETIVSRQAFPDFLAAAHHVAMQRGVVAASTAPEADELQDTAKDRRQVIALETALSTAQRTIAGFSY
;
A
#
# COMPACT_ATOMS: atom_id res chain seq x y z
N MET A 1 -24.38 -28.02 51.92
CA MET A 1 -24.63 -27.42 50.59
C MET A 1 -24.22 -25.95 50.68
N LEU A 2 -22.94 -25.65 50.43
CA LEU A 2 -22.39 -24.28 50.46
C LEU A 2 -22.25 -23.80 49.00
N LEU A 3 -22.96 -22.73 48.65
CA LEU A 3 -22.81 -22.03 47.37
C LEU A 3 -21.59 -21.11 47.45
N ALA A 4 -20.56 -21.41 46.65
CA ALA A 4 -19.44 -20.53 46.40
C ALA A 4 -19.79 -19.55 45.27
N LEU A 5 -19.88 -18.26 45.61
CA LEU A 5 -19.94 -17.15 44.66
C LEU A 5 -18.54 -16.94 44.06
N PHE A 6 -18.34 -17.31 42.80
CA PHE A 6 -17.18 -16.88 42.04
C PHE A 6 -17.37 -15.42 41.63
N SER A 7 -16.63 -14.53 42.28
CA SER A 7 -16.45 -13.15 41.86
C SER A 7 -15.68 -13.15 40.53
N LEU A 8 -16.36 -12.72 39.46
CA LEU A 8 -15.74 -12.36 38.19
C LEU A 8 -14.88 -11.11 38.44
N ALA A 9 -13.61 -11.33 38.78
CA ALA A 9 -12.60 -10.29 38.71
C ALA A 9 -12.51 -9.85 37.25
N SER A 10 -13.00 -8.64 36.97
CA SER A 10 -12.77 -7.94 35.72
C SER A 10 -11.26 -7.80 35.57
N ILE A 11 -10.67 -8.58 34.66
CA ILE A 11 -9.29 -8.41 34.23
C ILE A 11 -9.29 -7.11 33.45
N ALA A 12 -9.07 -6.00 34.15
CA ALA A 12 -8.73 -4.73 33.53
C ALA A 12 -7.48 -5.00 32.69
N GLN A 13 -7.63 -4.93 31.36
CA GLN A 13 -6.48 -4.93 30.46
C GLN A 13 -5.56 -3.79 30.89
N PRO A 14 -4.24 -4.03 31.00
CA PRO A 14 -3.30 -2.96 31.27
C PRO A 14 -3.48 -1.90 30.19
N SER A 15 -3.73 -0.66 30.60
CA SER A 15 -3.81 0.48 29.70
C SER A 15 -2.53 0.49 28.86
N ARG A 16 -2.67 0.31 27.54
CA ARG A 16 -1.55 0.44 26.59
C ARG A 16 -0.80 1.73 26.93
N ALA A 17 0.50 1.59 27.15
CA ALA A 17 1.38 2.74 27.28
C ALA A 17 1.08 3.71 26.14
N SER A 18 0.94 4.98 26.48
CA SER A 18 0.76 6.10 25.57
C SER A 18 1.71 5.96 24.36
N HIS A 19 1.20 5.49 23.23
CA HIS A 19 1.93 5.53 21.97
C HIS A 19 2.19 7.00 21.66
N THR A 20 3.43 7.44 21.77
CA THR A 20 3.86 8.73 21.22
C THR A 20 3.47 8.75 19.75
N ALA A 21 2.69 9.74 19.35
CA ALA A 21 2.22 9.90 17.98
C ALA A 21 3.38 9.77 16.98
N TYR A 22 3.18 9.00 15.92
CA TYR A 22 4.18 8.72 14.90
C TYR A 22 4.69 10.02 14.26
N ASN A 23 6.00 10.27 14.33
CA ASN A 23 6.62 11.49 13.83
C ASN A 23 7.00 11.37 12.34
N ILE A 24 6.05 11.69 11.46
CA ILE A 24 6.25 11.67 10.00
C ILE A 24 7.43 12.53 9.56
N ASP A 25 7.57 13.76 10.08
CA ASP A 25 8.62 14.68 9.64
C ASP A 25 10.01 14.16 10.06
N GLY A 26 10.09 13.58 11.25
CA GLY A 26 11.28 12.87 11.73
C GLY A 26 11.64 11.67 10.84
N ARG A 27 10.64 10.91 10.38
CA ARG A 27 10.83 9.78 9.48
C ARG A 27 11.30 10.23 8.09
N LEU A 28 10.64 11.23 7.49
CA LEU A 28 11.07 11.80 6.20
C LEU A 28 12.48 12.38 6.28
N ALA A 29 12.85 13.02 7.39
CA ALA A 29 14.22 13.48 7.61
C ALA A 29 15.23 12.31 7.70
N GLN A 30 14.83 11.15 8.22
CA GLN A 30 15.66 9.94 8.20
C GLN A 30 15.88 9.44 6.78
N TYR A 31 14.84 9.42 5.95
CA TYR A 31 14.95 9.08 4.53
C TYR A 31 15.84 10.07 3.77
N GLY A 32 15.66 11.38 3.97
CA GLY A 32 16.52 12.40 3.37
C GLY A 32 17.99 12.26 3.74
N ARG A 33 18.31 11.80 4.97
CA ARG A 33 19.70 11.48 5.36
C ARG A 33 20.25 10.23 4.67
N ALA A 34 19.41 9.20 4.49
CA ALA A 34 19.82 7.96 3.84
C ALA A 34 19.90 8.07 2.31
N PHE A 35 19.09 8.95 1.73
CA PHE A 35 18.99 9.20 0.28
C PHE A 35 19.15 10.70 0.00
N PRO A 36 20.37 11.27 0.17
CA PRO A 36 20.60 12.72 0.09
C PRO A 36 20.34 13.33 -1.29
N SER A 37 20.21 12.50 -2.32
CA SER A 37 19.86 12.93 -3.68
C SER A 37 18.36 13.18 -3.88
N ILE A 38 17.51 12.82 -2.92
CA ILE A 38 16.05 12.95 -3.00
C ILE A 38 15.59 13.99 -1.99
N HIS A 39 14.86 14.99 -2.47
CA HIS A 39 14.11 15.91 -1.62
C HIS A 39 12.69 15.35 -1.41
N PHE A 40 12.33 15.07 -0.16
CA PHE A 40 11.01 14.54 0.19
C PHE A 40 10.05 15.69 0.52
N VAL A 41 8.96 15.80 -0.22
CA VAL A 41 7.90 16.79 -0.03
C VAL A 41 6.63 16.06 0.41
N ARG A 42 6.03 16.49 1.53
CA ARG A 42 4.73 15.97 1.99
C ARG A 42 3.65 17.02 1.76
N LEU A 43 2.63 16.65 0.99
CA LEU A 43 1.39 17.39 0.81
C LEU A 43 0.28 16.71 1.63
N THR A 44 -0.59 17.49 2.29
CA THR A 44 -1.40 17.03 3.43
C THR A 44 -2.91 17.10 3.23
N GLY A 45 -3.40 17.54 2.06
CA GLY A 45 -4.82 17.55 1.72
C GLY A 45 -5.17 18.72 0.80
N GLU A 46 -6.45 19.10 0.75
CA GLU A 46 -6.98 20.11 -0.18
C GLU A 46 -6.22 21.44 -0.19
N ARG A 47 -5.75 21.90 0.98
CA ARG A 47 -5.01 23.17 1.10
C ARG A 47 -3.71 23.20 0.28
N ASP A 48 -3.15 22.03 -0.01
CA ASP A 48 -1.87 21.88 -0.72
C ASP A 48 -2.09 21.58 -2.22
N ILE A 49 -3.34 21.54 -2.71
CA ILE A 49 -3.64 21.36 -4.15
C ILE A 49 -2.97 22.46 -4.98
N GLY A 50 -2.97 23.70 -4.49
CA GLY A 50 -2.28 24.81 -5.16
C GLY A 50 -0.78 24.57 -5.30
N GLU A 51 -0.15 23.97 -4.29
CA GLU A 51 1.27 23.58 -4.34
C GLU A 51 1.50 22.43 -5.33
N ALA A 52 0.62 21.41 -5.31
CA ALA A 52 0.67 20.32 -6.29
C ALA A 52 0.59 20.85 -7.73
N LEU A 53 -0.35 21.73 -8.03
CA LEU A 53 -0.50 22.33 -9.37
C LEU A 53 0.69 23.21 -9.78
N MET A 54 1.47 23.72 -8.82
CA MET A 54 2.68 24.48 -9.10
C MET A 54 3.90 23.60 -9.39
N LEU A 55 3.84 22.29 -9.13
CA LEU A 55 4.95 21.36 -9.38
C LEU A 55 5.45 21.39 -10.82
N GLN A 56 4.56 21.51 -11.81
CA GLN A 56 4.95 21.59 -13.22
C GLN A 56 5.93 22.75 -13.50
N ARG A 57 5.84 23.84 -12.72
CA ARG A 57 6.77 24.97 -12.83
C ARG A 57 8.01 24.78 -11.97
N THR A 58 7.87 24.32 -10.73
CA THR A 58 8.99 24.21 -9.78
C THR A 58 9.96 23.06 -10.11
N LEU A 59 9.48 22.02 -10.81
CA LEU A 59 10.31 20.91 -11.27
C LEU A 59 11.32 21.30 -12.35
N GLY A 60 11.15 22.44 -13.04
CA GLY A 60 12.08 22.91 -14.07
C GLY A 60 11.89 22.28 -15.46
N ALA A 61 12.58 22.83 -16.45
CA ALA A 61 12.46 22.42 -17.85
C ALA A 61 13.12 21.06 -18.10
N GLY A 62 12.40 20.13 -18.73
CA GLY A 62 12.91 18.77 -18.98
C GLY A 62 12.82 17.82 -17.78
N ALA A 63 12.04 18.19 -16.75
CA ALA A 63 11.69 17.28 -15.67
C ALA A 63 11.03 16.00 -16.19
N ARG A 64 11.18 14.90 -15.45
CA ARG A 64 10.67 13.57 -15.82
C ARG A 64 10.05 12.87 -14.63
N ASP A 65 8.93 12.19 -14.86
CA ASP A 65 8.39 11.21 -13.94
C ASP A 65 9.23 9.93 -14.02
N LEU A 66 9.56 9.35 -12.87
CA LEU A 66 10.32 8.11 -12.78
C LEU A 66 9.47 6.93 -12.29
N THR A 67 8.18 7.13 -12.10
CA THR A 67 7.22 6.10 -11.68
C THR A 67 6.90 5.15 -12.84
N TYR A 68 6.88 5.69 -14.06
CA TYR A 68 6.55 4.97 -15.29
C TYR A 68 7.68 5.04 -16.29
N GLU A 69 7.93 3.94 -16.98
CA GLU A 69 8.75 3.94 -18.18
C GLU A 69 7.94 4.51 -19.35
N HIS A 70 8.46 5.59 -19.95
CA HIS A 70 7.77 6.35 -20.98
C HIS A 70 8.72 6.78 -22.10
N ASP A 71 8.17 7.05 -23.28
CA ASP A 71 8.96 7.66 -24.36
C ASP A 71 9.34 9.10 -23.98
N PRO A 72 10.58 9.55 -24.25
CA PRO A 72 11.01 10.90 -23.87
C PRO A 72 10.14 12.03 -24.45
N ALA A 73 9.47 11.78 -25.58
CA ALA A 73 8.56 12.73 -26.21
C ALA A 73 7.28 12.98 -25.38
N ASP A 74 6.88 12.02 -24.53
CA ASP A 74 5.65 12.09 -23.74
C ASP A 74 5.88 12.68 -22.34
N GLY A 75 7.13 12.96 -21.97
CA GLY A 75 7.52 13.35 -20.61
C GLY A 75 6.74 14.56 -20.08
N GLY A 76 6.52 15.58 -20.91
CA GLY A 76 5.76 16.78 -20.49
C GLY A 76 4.29 16.49 -20.17
N LEU A 77 3.63 15.64 -20.98
CA LEU A 77 2.25 15.22 -20.75
C LEU A 77 2.12 14.35 -19.50
N LEU A 78 3.12 13.51 -19.24
CA LEU A 78 3.12 12.64 -18.07
C LEU A 78 3.35 13.41 -16.77
N ILE A 79 4.21 14.43 -16.78
CA ILE A 79 4.31 15.35 -15.64
C ILE A 79 2.95 16.00 -15.35
N GLU A 80 2.25 16.51 -16.37
CA GLU A 80 0.94 17.12 -16.19
C GLU A 80 -0.08 16.13 -15.62
N ALA A 81 -0.14 14.91 -16.18
CA ALA A 81 -1.02 13.86 -15.70
C ALA A 81 -0.74 13.48 -14.24
N GLN A 82 0.53 13.37 -13.83
CA GLN A 82 0.88 13.08 -12.44
C GLN A 82 0.54 14.22 -11.49
N VAL A 83 0.74 15.47 -11.91
CA VAL A 83 0.35 16.63 -11.10
C VAL A 83 -1.16 16.64 -10.85
N GLN A 84 -1.96 16.33 -11.87
CA GLN A 84 -3.42 16.20 -11.73
C GLN A 84 -3.79 15.02 -10.83
N ARG A 85 -3.10 13.87 -10.97
CA ARG A 85 -3.30 12.71 -10.08
C ARG A 85 -3.01 13.09 -8.63
N ILE A 86 -1.89 13.75 -8.33
CA ILE A 86 -1.53 14.18 -6.97
C ILE A 86 -2.62 15.11 -6.41
N ALA A 87 -3.10 16.08 -7.21
CA ALA A 87 -4.20 16.96 -6.80
C ALA A 87 -5.49 16.19 -6.48
N LEU A 88 -5.84 15.18 -7.28
CA LEU A 88 -6.98 14.30 -7.02
C LEU A 88 -6.79 13.48 -5.74
N MET A 89 -5.59 12.92 -5.50
CA MET A 89 -5.30 12.18 -4.28
C MET A 89 -5.43 13.07 -3.04
N LEU A 90 -4.96 14.32 -3.12
CA LEU A 90 -5.11 15.31 -2.04
C LEU A 90 -6.57 15.69 -1.79
N ALA A 91 -7.39 15.81 -2.83
CA ALA A 91 -8.81 16.13 -2.70
C ALA A 91 -9.63 14.99 -2.05
N ASN A 92 -9.14 13.76 -2.15
CA ASN A 92 -9.82 12.57 -1.60
C ASN A 92 -9.12 12.02 -0.34
N ASP A 93 -8.12 12.74 0.18
CA ASP A 93 -7.28 12.30 1.32
C ASP A 93 -6.68 10.90 1.12
N LEU A 94 -6.29 10.58 -0.12
CA LEU A 94 -5.69 9.31 -0.49
C LEU A 94 -4.15 9.39 -0.43
N PRO A 95 -3.49 8.37 0.14
CA PRO A 95 -2.05 8.28 0.10
C PRO A 95 -1.55 8.02 -1.33
N SER A 96 -0.45 8.65 -1.69
CA SER A 96 0.28 8.36 -2.94
C SER A 96 1.69 8.93 -2.87
N ALA A 97 2.58 8.41 -3.70
CA ALA A 97 3.86 9.02 -3.98
C ALA A 97 4.18 9.07 -5.48
N THR A 98 5.07 9.99 -5.85
CA THR A 98 5.63 10.10 -7.20
C THR A 98 7.05 10.64 -7.10
N LEU A 99 7.99 9.97 -7.78
CA LEU A 99 9.36 10.44 -7.89
C LEU A 99 9.57 11.17 -9.21
N PHE A 100 10.04 12.41 -9.13
CA PHE A 100 10.45 13.19 -10.28
C PHE A 100 11.97 13.34 -10.32
N ALA A 101 12.56 13.21 -11.51
CA ALA A 101 13.85 13.83 -11.81
C ALA A 101 13.59 15.30 -12.17
N VAL A 102 14.27 16.22 -11.49
CA VAL A 102 14.10 17.66 -11.77
C VAL A 102 14.85 18.06 -13.04
N GLY A 103 14.34 19.09 -13.69
CA GLY A 103 14.91 19.68 -14.90
C GLY A 103 15.73 20.94 -14.66
N ASP A 104 16.13 21.58 -15.76
CA ASP A 104 16.90 22.83 -15.73
C ASP A 104 16.09 23.97 -15.12
N GLY A 105 16.71 24.73 -14.23
CA GLY A 105 16.07 25.86 -13.55
C GLY A 105 15.05 25.47 -12.48
N SER A 106 15.09 24.23 -11.98
CA SER A 106 14.26 23.80 -10.85
C SER A 106 14.56 24.59 -9.57
N ASP A 107 13.52 24.81 -8.76
CA ASP A 107 13.62 25.42 -7.42
C ASP A 107 14.12 24.44 -6.35
N PHE A 108 14.19 23.14 -6.68
CA PHE A 108 14.57 22.11 -5.72
C PHE A 108 16.10 21.97 -5.57
N PRO A 109 16.60 21.69 -4.36
CA PRO A 109 18.04 21.64 -4.10
C PRO A 109 18.72 20.33 -4.53
N THR A 110 17.96 19.32 -4.95
CA THR A 110 18.44 17.97 -5.26
C THR A 110 17.97 17.51 -6.64
N PRO A 111 18.68 16.56 -7.27
CA PRO A 111 18.32 16.09 -8.62
C PRO A 111 17.00 15.31 -8.68
N TYR A 112 16.47 14.85 -7.54
CA TYR A 112 15.20 14.16 -7.46
C TYR A 112 14.29 14.75 -6.39
N VAL A 113 12.98 14.69 -6.63
CA VAL A 113 11.95 15.09 -5.67
C VAL A 113 10.94 13.96 -5.55
N CYS A 114 10.73 13.46 -4.33
CA CYS A 114 9.65 12.53 -4.02
C CYS A 114 8.50 13.32 -3.39
N VAL A 115 7.39 13.44 -4.12
CA VAL A 115 6.17 14.09 -3.63
C VAL A 115 5.26 13.03 -3.06
N ILE A 116 4.84 13.20 -1.81
CA ILE A 116 3.99 12.26 -1.07
C ILE A 116 2.70 12.99 -0.67
N SER A 117 1.54 12.48 -1.09
CA SER A 117 0.26 12.88 -0.51
C SER A 117 -0.02 12.01 0.70
N LEU A 118 -0.15 12.61 1.89
CA LEU A 118 -0.53 11.90 3.12
C LEU A 118 -1.13 12.87 4.14
N ASN A 119 -2.45 12.81 4.34
CA ASN A 119 -3.15 13.59 5.35
C ASN A 119 -3.07 12.92 6.73
N ALA A 120 -1.96 13.13 7.43
CA ALA A 120 -1.77 12.60 8.78
C ALA A 120 -2.80 13.10 9.81
N THR A 121 -3.38 14.28 9.58
CA THR A 121 -4.35 14.88 10.51
C THR A 121 -5.59 14.01 10.58
N ARG A 122 -6.12 13.57 9.43
CA ARG A 122 -7.28 12.69 9.34
C ARG A 122 -7.11 11.43 10.21
N PHE A 123 -6.00 10.72 10.06
CA PHE A 123 -5.72 9.49 10.84
C PHE A 123 -5.52 9.75 12.34
N ARG A 124 -5.10 10.96 12.74
CA ARG A 124 -4.91 11.32 14.15
C ARG A 124 -6.18 11.81 14.83
N THR A 125 -7.08 12.46 14.08
CA THR A 125 -8.27 13.12 14.65
C THR A 125 -9.54 12.29 14.50
N GLU A 126 -9.62 11.43 13.50
CA GLU A 126 -10.80 10.61 13.25
C GLU A 126 -10.59 9.19 13.76
N PRO A 127 -11.35 8.76 14.79
CA PRO A 127 -11.41 7.35 15.15
C PRO A 127 -11.84 6.54 13.92
N LEU A 128 -11.14 5.43 13.65
CA LEU A 128 -11.43 4.49 12.56
C LEU A 128 -11.06 4.96 11.14
N ALA A 129 -10.36 6.08 10.95
CA ALA A 129 -9.95 6.56 9.62
C ALA A 129 -9.27 5.47 8.77
N ALA A 130 -8.28 4.75 9.32
CA ALA A 130 -7.59 3.67 8.61
C ALA A 130 -8.52 2.50 8.26
N THR A 131 -9.41 2.16 9.20
CA THR A 131 -10.38 1.08 9.02
C THR A 131 -11.36 1.42 7.89
N ARG A 132 -11.93 2.63 7.89
CA ARG A 132 -12.84 3.09 6.84
C ARG A 132 -12.15 3.16 5.48
N LEU A 133 -10.90 3.62 5.44
CA LEU A 133 -10.14 3.66 4.20
C LEU A 133 -9.96 2.27 3.59
N LEU A 134 -9.61 1.27 4.41
CA LEU A 134 -9.41 -0.11 3.96
C LEU A 134 -10.70 -0.87 3.66
N LEU A 135 -11.82 -0.47 4.26
CA LEU A 135 -13.15 -1.01 3.91
C LEU A 135 -13.65 -0.50 2.56
N GLY A 136 -13.19 0.66 2.10
CA GLY A 136 -13.56 1.22 0.79
C GLY A 136 -15.07 1.21 0.56
N GLU A 137 -15.51 0.58 -0.53
CA GLU A 137 -16.91 0.50 -0.94
C GLU A 137 -17.60 -0.81 -0.54
N LEU A 138 -16.98 -1.63 0.33
CA LEU A 138 -17.48 -2.95 0.73
C LEU A 138 -18.82 -2.93 1.50
N GLY A 139 -19.39 -1.76 1.77
CA GLY A 139 -20.70 -1.60 2.42
C GLY A 139 -20.75 -2.02 3.88
N VAL A 140 -19.59 -2.20 4.52
CA VAL A 140 -19.45 -2.50 5.95
C VAL A 140 -19.23 -1.21 6.72
N ASP A 141 -20.02 -1.00 7.78
CA ASP A 141 -19.79 0.12 8.69
C ASP A 141 -18.64 -0.22 9.65
N ALA A 142 -17.62 0.65 9.69
CA ALA A 142 -16.45 0.47 10.57
C ALA A 142 -16.85 0.47 12.05
N GLU A 143 -17.95 1.12 12.39
CA GLU A 143 -18.48 1.23 13.74
C GLU A 143 -18.99 -0.12 14.27
N ASP A 144 -19.50 -0.97 13.39
CA ASP A 144 -20.06 -2.28 13.71
C ASP A 144 -18.98 -3.35 13.93
N LEU A 145 -17.74 -3.07 13.52
CA LEU A 145 -16.62 -4.00 13.66
C LEU A 145 -16.19 -4.17 15.11
N ALA A 146 -15.86 -5.41 15.49
CA ALA A 146 -15.27 -5.70 16.78
C ALA A 146 -13.94 -4.95 16.96
N VAL A 147 -13.64 -4.48 18.17
CA VAL A 147 -12.44 -3.65 18.42
C VAL A 147 -11.15 -4.34 17.99
N GLY A 148 -11.08 -5.67 18.13
CA GLY A 148 -9.90 -6.47 17.78
C GLY A 148 -9.61 -6.58 16.27
N VAL A 149 -10.53 -6.16 15.40
CA VAL A 149 -10.34 -6.25 13.93
C VAL A 149 -10.32 -4.89 13.26
N ARG A 150 -10.36 -3.81 14.07
CA ARG A 150 -10.14 -2.44 13.61
C ARG A 150 -8.65 -2.22 13.40
N VAL A 151 -8.34 -1.45 12.37
CA VAL A 151 -6.97 -1.08 12.04
C VAL A 151 -6.51 0.06 12.94
N ASP A 152 -5.36 -0.13 13.57
CA ASP A 152 -4.72 0.90 14.39
C ASP A 152 -4.22 2.04 13.49
N ASN A 153 -4.72 3.26 13.73
CA ASN A 153 -4.41 4.41 12.87
C ASN A 153 -2.92 4.79 12.92
N GLU A 154 -2.21 4.60 14.04
CA GLU A 154 -0.80 4.98 14.15
C GLU A 154 0.10 3.98 13.43
N HIS A 155 -0.16 2.68 13.57
CA HIS A 155 0.50 1.65 12.76
C HIS A 155 0.19 1.83 11.28
N PHE A 156 -1.07 2.12 10.93
CA PHE A 156 -1.44 2.38 9.54
C PHE A 156 -0.70 3.60 8.98
N LEU A 157 -0.66 4.71 9.71
CA LEU A 157 0.02 5.92 9.26
C LEU A 157 1.53 5.71 9.07
N ALA A 158 2.17 4.97 9.98
CA ALA A 158 3.58 4.61 9.86
C ALA A 158 3.82 3.73 8.62
N PHE A 159 3.00 2.68 8.50
CA PHE A 159 3.05 1.74 7.40
C PHE A 159 2.85 2.41 6.05
N THR A 160 1.79 3.22 5.90
CA THR A 160 1.47 3.93 4.66
C THR A 160 2.58 4.90 4.27
N LEU A 161 3.16 5.66 5.21
CA LEU A 161 4.29 6.53 4.88
C LEU A 161 5.47 5.72 4.31
N ASP A 162 5.84 4.62 4.96
CA ASP A 162 6.96 3.79 4.53
C ASP A 162 6.67 3.09 3.19
N HIS A 163 5.41 2.71 2.93
CA HIS A 163 4.93 2.19 1.64
C HIS A 163 5.09 3.24 0.54
N GLU A 164 4.55 4.45 0.73
CA GLU A 164 4.61 5.51 -0.27
C GLU A 164 6.04 5.99 -0.54
N VAL A 165 6.86 6.12 0.51
CA VAL A 165 8.28 6.43 0.33
C VAL A 165 8.96 5.34 -0.50
N PHE A 166 8.60 4.07 -0.30
CA PHE A 166 9.24 2.99 -1.05
C PHE A 166 8.96 3.04 -2.53
N HIS A 167 7.78 3.47 -2.99
CA HIS A 167 7.53 3.68 -4.43
C HIS A 167 8.58 4.62 -5.05
N CYS A 168 8.94 5.70 -4.35
CA CYS A 168 10.03 6.57 -4.76
C CYS A 168 11.40 5.90 -4.66
N LEU A 169 11.67 5.13 -3.61
CA LEU A 169 12.97 4.46 -3.44
C LEU A 169 13.18 3.36 -4.50
N ASP A 170 12.15 2.59 -4.85
CA ASP A 170 12.23 1.55 -5.87
C ASP A 170 12.54 2.19 -7.24
N ALA A 171 11.83 3.26 -7.58
CA ALA A 171 12.11 4.06 -8.78
C ALA A 171 13.55 4.60 -8.82
N TYR A 172 14.04 5.13 -7.69
CA TYR A 172 15.39 5.68 -7.58
C TYR A 172 16.48 4.60 -7.70
N LEU A 173 16.29 3.44 -7.06
CA LEU A 173 17.29 2.38 -6.96
C LEU A 173 17.31 1.46 -8.18
N ASN A 174 16.14 1.20 -8.76
CA ASN A 174 15.95 0.16 -9.78
C ASN A 174 15.44 0.69 -11.12
N GLY A 175 15.23 2.01 -11.24
CA GLY A 175 14.53 2.63 -12.36
C GLY A 175 13.01 2.44 -12.26
N PRO A 176 12.24 2.87 -13.27
CA PRO A 176 10.79 2.89 -13.18
C PRO A 176 10.19 1.53 -12.79
N PRO A 177 9.40 1.46 -11.71
CA PRO A 177 8.78 0.22 -11.28
C PRO A 177 7.73 -0.25 -12.29
N ILE A 178 6.98 0.69 -12.88
CA ILE A 178 6.00 0.38 -13.92
C ILE A 178 6.67 0.47 -15.29
N ARG A 179 7.01 -0.69 -15.85
CA ARG A 179 7.69 -0.79 -17.16
C ARG A 179 6.70 -0.61 -18.30
N ARG A 180 7.21 -0.21 -19.47
CA ARG A 180 6.42 -0.20 -20.70
C ARG A 180 6.25 -1.63 -21.18
N THR A 181 5.00 -2.06 -21.32
CA THR A 181 4.66 -3.44 -21.69
C THR A 181 3.97 -3.51 -23.04
N ARG A 182 3.85 -4.73 -23.58
CA ARG A 182 3.18 -4.95 -24.88
C ARG A 182 1.70 -5.23 -24.72
N THR A 183 1.31 -5.80 -23.58
CA THR A 183 -0.08 -6.12 -23.25
C THR A 183 -0.49 -5.44 -21.95
N GLU A 184 -1.80 -5.34 -21.74
CA GLU A 184 -2.37 -4.77 -20.53
C GLU A 184 -2.11 -5.68 -19.33
N ILE A 185 -2.27 -7.00 -19.47
CA ILE A 185 -1.94 -7.97 -18.42
C ILE A 185 -0.48 -7.84 -17.94
N GLU A 186 0.46 -7.63 -18.86
CA GLU A 186 1.86 -7.39 -18.48
C GLU A 186 2.02 -6.09 -17.69
N GLY A 187 1.25 -5.05 -18.03
CA GLY A 187 1.23 -3.78 -17.30
C GLY A 187 0.65 -3.94 -15.90
N CYS A 188 -0.50 -4.61 -15.79
CA CYS A 188 -1.15 -4.99 -14.53
C CYS A 188 -0.18 -5.78 -13.62
N TYR A 189 0.64 -6.65 -14.20
CA TYR A 189 1.67 -7.38 -13.44
C TYR A 189 2.72 -6.44 -12.84
N GLU A 190 3.19 -5.42 -13.57
CA GLU A 190 4.19 -4.48 -13.04
C GLU A 190 3.61 -3.63 -11.90
N PHE A 191 2.34 -3.21 -12.00
CA PHE A 191 1.64 -2.55 -10.90
C PHE A 191 1.50 -3.46 -9.68
N PHE A 192 0.95 -4.66 -9.89
CA PHE A 192 0.82 -5.66 -8.83
C PHE A 192 2.17 -5.91 -8.14
N ARG A 193 3.24 -6.10 -8.92
CA ARG A 193 4.59 -6.32 -8.37
C ARG A 193 5.12 -5.12 -7.60
N ALA A 194 4.92 -3.89 -8.08
CA ALA A 194 5.34 -2.68 -7.39
C ALA A 194 4.67 -2.56 -6.02
N GLU A 195 3.35 -2.79 -5.95
CA GLU A 195 2.58 -2.79 -4.70
C GLU A 195 3.08 -3.84 -3.70
N GLN A 196 3.37 -5.07 -4.16
CA GLN A 196 3.90 -6.14 -3.28
C GLN A 196 5.24 -5.76 -2.65
N ARG A 197 6.11 -5.09 -3.41
CA ARG A 197 7.42 -4.65 -2.93
C ARG A 197 7.29 -3.52 -1.92
N ALA A 198 6.43 -2.54 -2.19
CA ALA A 198 6.13 -1.45 -1.28
C ALA A 198 5.52 -1.96 0.04
N GLU A 199 4.54 -2.86 -0.05
CA GLU A 199 3.90 -3.47 1.11
C GLU A 199 4.88 -4.27 1.97
N LEU A 200 5.75 -5.07 1.31
CA LEU A 200 6.77 -5.85 2.00
C LEU A 200 7.80 -4.96 2.70
N PHE A 201 8.26 -3.90 2.04
CA PHE A 201 9.21 -2.96 2.64
C PHE A 201 8.60 -2.27 3.86
N ALA A 202 7.39 -1.73 3.73
CA ALA A 202 6.68 -1.08 4.83
C ALA A 202 6.47 -2.03 6.01
N ALA A 203 6.07 -3.27 5.75
CA ALA A 203 5.89 -4.29 6.77
C ALA A 203 7.21 -4.61 7.48
N LEU A 204 8.31 -4.80 6.75
CA LEU A 204 9.62 -5.05 7.34
C LEU A 204 10.11 -3.87 8.18
N VAL A 205 9.98 -2.64 7.68
CA VAL A 205 10.31 -1.43 8.46
C VAL A 205 9.55 -1.39 9.78
N LEU A 206 8.23 -1.58 9.74
CA LEU A 206 7.39 -1.58 10.93
C LEU A 206 7.84 -2.67 11.92
N ARG A 207 8.18 -3.88 11.42
CA ARG A 207 8.69 -4.97 12.27
C ARG A 207 10.06 -4.70 12.88
N GLY A 208 10.92 -3.96 12.19
CA GLY A 208 12.21 -3.55 12.74
C GLY A 208 12.06 -2.58 13.92
N GLN A 209 10.98 -1.80 13.95
CA GLN A 209 10.78 -0.71 14.91
C GLN A 209 9.87 -1.11 16.07
N ASP A 210 8.79 -1.83 15.80
CA ASP A 210 7.77 -2.22 16.79
C ASP A 210 8.03 -3.61 17.39
N GLU A 211 7.65 -3.81 18.65
CA GLU A 211 7.77 -5.10 19.34
C GLU A 211 6.62 -6.06 19.02
N GLN A 212 5.45 -5.53 18.68
CA GLN A 212 4.23 -6.32 18.42
C GLN A 212 3.48 -5.91 17.13
N PRO A 213 4.16 -5.81 15.98
CA PRO A 213 3.55 -5.47 14.69
C PRO A 213 2.61 -6.58 14.16
N GLY A 214 2.72 -7.80 14.69
CA GLY A 214 2.09 -9.00 14.13
C GLY A 214 0.57 -8.89 14.04
N HIS A 215 -0.07 -8.34 15.08
CA HIS A 215 -1.53 -8.15 15.06
C HIS A 215 -1.95 -7.22 13.92
N PHE A 216 -1.32 -6.04 13.80
CA PHE A 216 -1.61 -5.09 12.74
C PHE A 216 -1.40 -5.70 11.35
N LEU A 217 -0.28 -6.39 11.12
CA LEU A 217 0.03 -6.99 9.82
C LEU A 217 -0.94 -8.13 9.45
N SER A 218 -1.36 -8.94 10.43
CA SER A 218 -2.40 -9.96 10.21
C SER A 218 -3.73 -9.33 9.87
N THR A 219 -4.16 -8.31 10.62
CA THR A 219 -5.40 -7.58 10.33
C THR A 219 -5.33 -6.92 8.94
N LEU A 220 -4.23 -6.26 8.60
CA LEU A 220 -4.03 -5.67 7.28
C LEU A 220 -4.13 -6.72 6.17
N ALA A 221 -3.55 -7.91 6.35
CA ALA A 221 -3.66 -9.00 5.37
C ALA A 221 -5.12 -9.44 5.14
N ASP A 222 -5.95 -9.46 6.19
CA ASP A 222 -7.39 -9.73 6.01
C ASP A 222 -8.06 -8.62 5.17
N TYR A 223 -7.79 -7.34 5.43
CA TYR A 223 -8.33 -6.23 4.61
C TYR A 223 -7.86 -6.29 3.16
N ARG A 224 -6.57 -6.54 2.93
CA ARG A 224 -5.99 -6.71 1.59
C ARG A 224 -6.56 -7.94 0.86
N THR A 225 -7.03 -8.94 1.60
CA THR A 225 -7.79 -10.06 1.01
C THR A 225 -9.16 -9.60 0.53
N LEU A 226 -9.85 -8.77 1.31
CA LEU A 226 -11.17 -8.24 0.95
C LEU A 226 -11.15 -7.29 -0.25
N ALA A 227 -10.01 -6.67 -0.57
CA ALA A 227 -9.85 -5.82 -1.77
C ALA A 227 -10.22 -6.54 -3.08
N LEU A 228 -10.12 -7.89 -3.13
CA LEU A 228 -10.59 -8.69 -4.27
C LEU A 228 -12.09 -8.56 -4.54
N LEU A 229 -12.88 -8.17 -3.53
CA LEU A 229 -14.32 -7.93 -3.68
C LEU A 229 -14.62 -6.60 -4.40
N ASP A 230 -13.64 -5.70 -4.51
CA ASP A 230 -13.75 -4.46 -5.27
C ASP A 230 -12.94 -4.52 -6.59
N TRP A 231 -12.56 -5.74 -7.01
CA TRP A 231 -11.68 -5.98 -8.15
C TRP A 231 -10.28 -5.32 -8.02
N ASP A 232 -9.88 -4.97 -6.80
CA ASP A 232 -8.58 -4.38 -6.51
C ASP A 232 -7.53 -5.47 -6.23
N TYR A 233 -7.21 -6.24 -7.27
CA TYR A 233 -6.21 -7.29 -7.19
C TYR A 233 -4.77 -6.76 -7.01
N MET A 234 -4.51 -5.50 -7.37
CA MET A 234 -3.19 -4.87 -7.19
C MET A 234 -2.82 -4.81 -5.71
N HIS A 235 -3.80 -4.54 -4.85
CA HIS A 235 -3.62 -4.53 -3.41
C HIS A 235 -3.84 -5.89 -2.73
N TYR A 236 -3.97 -6.99 -3.47
CA TYR A 236 -3.92 -8.34 -2.89
C TYR A 236 -2.48 -8.72 -2.47
N THR A 237 -1.98 -8.09 -1.40
CA THR A 237 -0.58 -8.16 -0.93
C THR A 237 -0.35 -9.13 0.23
N VAL A 238 -1.29 -10.07 0.44
CA VAL A 238 -1.24 -11.09 1.49
C VAL A 238 0.07 -11.90 1.49
N PRO A 239 0.58 -12.39 0.33
CA PRO A 239 1.85 -13.13 0.31
C PRO A 239 3.02 -12.29 0.84
N ALA A 240 3.11 -11.01 0.45
CA ALA A 240 4.12 -10.08 0.94
C ALA A 240 3.98 -9.86 2.46
N LEU A 241 2.77 -9.61 2.97
CA LEU A 241 2.54 -9.40 4.41
C LEU A 241 2.87 -10.64 5.26
N HIS A 242 2.65 -11.85 4.74
CA HIS A 242 3.07 -13.09 5.38
C HIS A 242 4.59 -13.28 5.32
N ALA A 243 5.22 -13.03 4.16
CA ALA A 243 6.66 -13.12 3.99
C ALA A 243 7.39 -12.14 4.92
N ALA A 244 6.83 -10.94 5.10
CA ALA A 244 7.35 -9.93 6.01
C ALA A 244 7.47 -10.43 7.45
N GLN A 245 6.66 -11.41 7.87
CA GLN A 245 6.62 -11.93 9.24
C GLN A 245 7.67 -13.02 9.52
N VAL A 246 8.32 -13.55 8.49
CA VAL A 246 9.29 -14.66 8.62
C VAL A 246 10.65 -14.21 9.19
N PRO A 247 11.30 -13.13 8.71
CA PRO A 247 12.64 -12.77 9.18
C PRO A 247 12.65 -12.37 10.66
N ARG A 248 13.79 -12.46 11.34
CA ARG A 248 13.85 -12.09 12.76
C ARG A 248 13.97 -10.56 12.90
N ARG A 249 13.38 -9.99 13.96
CA ARG A 249 13.39 -8.53 14.20
C ARG A 249 14.80 -7.97 14.31
N ASP A 250 15.70 -8.68 14.99
CA ASP A 250 17.11 -8.29 15.15
C ASP A 250 17.86 -8.26 13.82
N GLU A 251 17.53 -9.17 12.89
CA GLU A 251 18.07 -9.16 11.53
C GLU A 251 17.57 -7.96 10.73
N ILE A 252 16.27 -7.67 10.83
CA ILE A 252 15.66 -6.52 10.14
C ILE A 252 16.25 -5.20 10.66
N ALA A 253 16.33 -5.03 11.98
CA ALA A 253 16.81 -3.81 12.61
C ALA A 253 18.30 -3.52 12.33
N ALA A 254 19.07 -4.52 11.92
CA ALA A 254 20.46 -4.37 11.55
C ALA A 254 20.66 -3.79 10.14
N PHE A 255 19.64 -3.81 9.27
CA PHE A 255 19.76 -3.24 7.93
C PHE A 255 19.74 -1.71 7.94
N GLY A 256 20.63 -1.10 7.15
CA GLY A 256 20.42 0.26 6.69
C GLY A 256 19.24 0.33 5.71
N LEU A 257 18.61 1.50 5.57
CA LEU A 257 17.40 1.65 4.73
C LEU A 257 17.59 1.17 3.28
N SER A 258 18.74 1.45 2.66
CA SER A 258 19.04 1.01 1.29
C SER A 258 19.20 -0.50 1.16
N ASP A 259 19.77 -1.16 2.18
CA ASP A 259 19.92 -2.62 2.18
C ASP A 259 18.59 -3.29 2.49
N LEU A 260 17.79 -2.71 3.38
CA LEU A 260 16.43 -3.16 3.66
C LEU A 260 15.55 -3.04 2.42
N ALA A 261 15.66 -1.95 1.65
CA ALA A 261 14.95 -1.76 0.40
C ALA A 261 15.29 -2.86 -0.62
N ARG A 262 16.59 -3.14 -0.83
CA ARG A 262 17.04 -4.23 -1.72
C ARG A 262 16.60 -5.60 -1.22
N TYR A 263 16.64 -5.83 0.09
CA TYR A 263 16.18 -7.08 0.70
C TYR A 263 14.67 -7.28 0.50
N ALA A 264 13.87 -6.24 0.72
CA ALA A 264 12.43 -6.25 0.47
C ALA A 264 12.13 -6.55 -1.01
N SER A 265 12.74 -5.82 -1.96
CA SER A 265 12.52 -6.09 -3.39
C SER A 265 12.81 -7.54 -3.78
N LYS A 266 13.91 -8.10 -3.25
CA LYS A 266 14.30 -9.49 -3.51
C LYS A 266 13.29 -10.48 -2.92
N LEU A 267 12.93 -10.31 -1.65
CA LEU A 267 11.99 -11.20 -0.98
C LEU A 267 10.59 -11.10 -1.60
N ALA A 268 10.18 -9.93 -2.10
CA ALA A 268 8.94 -9.79 -2.86
C ALA A 268 9.01 -10.61 -4.15
N ASP A 269 10.07 -10.43 -4.95
CA ASP A 269 10.24 -11.15 -6.22
C ASP A 269 10.31 -12.69 -6.03
N GLU A 270 10.71 -13.17 -4.85
CA GLU A 270 10.70 -14.60 -4.49
C GLU A 270 9.31 -15.11 -4.04
N THR A 271 8.39 -14.23 -3.65
CA THR A 271 7.11 -14.57 -3.01
C THR A 271 5.88 -14.23 -3.85
N ILE A 272 5.97 -13.24 -4.73
CA ILE A 272 4.90 -12.87 -5.66
C ILE A 272 4.67 -13.99 -6.68
N VAL A 273 3.44 -14.06 -7.21
CA VAL A 273 3.16 -14.90 -8.38
C VAL A 273 4.07 -14.47 -9.53
N SER A 274 4.65 -15.42 -10.25
CA SER A 274 5.55 -15.10 -11.35
C SER A 274 4.79 -14.46 -12.51
N ARG A 275 5.48 -13.65 -13.32
CA ARG A 275 4.91 -13.05 -14.54
C ARG A 275 4.18 -14.06 -15.44
N GLN A 276 4.73 -15.27 -15.55
CA GLN A 276 4.14 -16.34 -16.36
C GLN A 276 2.84 -16.90 -15.76
N ALA A 277 2.75 -16.96 -14.43
CA ALA A 277 1.57 -17.49 -13.72
C ALA A 277 0.55 -16.41 -13.35
N PHE A 278 0.86 -15.13 -13.57
CA PHE A 278 -0.01 -14.01 -13.25
C PHE A 278 -1.35 -14.02 -14.01
N PRO A 279 -1.43 -14.35 -15.31
CA PRO A 279 -2.71 -14.46 -16.01
C PRO A 279 -3.65 -15.49 -15.36
N ASP A 280 -3.11 -16.65 -14.95
CA ASP A 280 -3.89 -17.69 -14.27
C ASP A 280 -4.41 -17.21 -12.91
N PHE A 281 -3.57 -16.48 -12.16
CA PHE A 281 -3.96 -15.82 -10.91
C PHE A 281 -5.09 -14.81 -11.13
N LEU A 282 -4.96 -13.92 -12.12
CA LEU A 282 -6.00 -12.94 -12.45
C LEU A 282 -7.30 -13.62 -12.86
N ALA A 283 -7.25 -14.67 -13.68
CA ALA A 283 -8.43 -15.42 -14.08
C ALA A 283 -9.12 -16.09 -12.88
N ALA A 284 -8.34 -16.61 -11.92
CA ALA A 284 -8.85 -17.16 -10.67
C ALA A 284 -9.47 -16.07 -9.78
N ALA A 285 -8.79 -14.94 -9.57
CA ALA A 285 -9.29 -13.81 -8.80
C ALA A 285 -10.59 -13.26 -9.40
N HIS A 286 -10.65 -13.10 -10.73
CA HIS A 286 -11.84 -12.64 -11.45
C HIS A 286 -13.01 -13.58 -11.24
N HIS A 287 -12.75 -14.89 -11.35
CA HIS A 287 -13.79 -15.88 -11.13
C HIS A 287 -14.38 -15.80 -9.72
N VAL A 288 -13.52 -15.68 -8.70
CA VAL A 288 -13.96 -15.60 -7.30
C VAL A 288 -14.73 -14.30 -7.03
N ALA A 289 -14.26 -13.17 -7.54
CA ALA A 289 -14.97 -11.90 -7.43
C ALA A 289 -16.38 -11.98 -8.06
N MET A 290 -16.47 -12.48 -9.31
CA MET A 290 -17.74 -12.66 -10.01
C MET A 290 -18.72 -13.58 -9.27
N GLN A 291 -18.24 -14.67 -8.66
CA GLN A 291 -19.07 -15.57 -7.84
C GLN A 291 -19.64 -14.89 -6.59
N ARG A 292 -18.99 -13.81 -6.11
CA ARG A 292 -19.43 -13.03 -4.95
C ARG A 292 -20.32 -11.85 -5.33
N GLY A 293 -20.75 -11.77 -6.60
CA GLY A 293 -21.64 -10.72 -7.07
C GLY A 293 -20.94 -9.38 -7.31
N VAL A 294 -19.60 -9.38 -7.30
CA VAL A 294 -18.82 -8.24 -7.79
C VAL A 294 -19.11 -8.15 -9.28
N VAL A 295 -19.86 -7.13 -9.66
CA VAL A 295 -19.90 -6.73 -11.06
C VAL A 295 -18.54 -6.11 -11.29
N ALA A 296 -17.57 -6.92 -11.73
CA ALA A 296 -16.32 -6.38 -12.25
C ALA A 296 -16.76 -5.27 -13.20
N ALA A 297 -16.47 -4.01 -12.84
CA ALA A 297 -16.89 -2.89 -13.64
C ALA A 297 -16.49 -3.24 -15.08
N SER A 298 -17.45 -3.16 -16.00
CA SER A 298 -17.42 -3.70 -17.35
C SER A 298 -16.41 -2.99 -18.27
N THR A 299 -15.24 -2.68 -17.73
CA THR A 299 -14.29 -1.68 -18.20
C THR A 299 -12.84 -2.03 -17.88
N ALA A 300 -12.55 -3.15 -17.18
CA ALA A 300 -11.18 -3.64 -17.04
C ALA A 300 -10.80 -4.32 -18.36
N PRO A 301 -9.99 -3.69 -19.23
CA PRO A 301 -9.74 -4.20 -20.57
C PRO A 301 -8.97 -5.54 -20.54
N GLU A 302 -8.30 -5.86 -19.43
CA GLU A 302 -7.74 -7.18 -19.17
C GLU A 302 -8.80 -8.28 -19.01
N ALA A 303 -10.05 -7.97 -18.66
CA ALA A 303 -11.11 -8.97 -18.46
C ALA A 303 -11.46 -9.71 -19.75
N ASP A 304 -11.35 -9.05 -20.90
CA ASP A 304 -11.52 -9.67 -22.22
C ASP A 304 -10.35 -10.61 -22.54
N GLU A 305 -9.11 -10.25 -22.19
CA GLU A 305 -7.93 -11.12 -22.31
C GLU A 305 -8.02 -12.37 -21.41
N LEU A 306 -8.79 -12.30 -20.31
CA LEU A 306 -8.95 -13.40 -19.35
C LEU A 306 -10.04 -14.42 -19.69
N GLN A 307 -10.96 -14.13 -20.64
CA GLN A 307 -12.13 -14.99 -20.91
C GLN A 307 -11.77 -16.44 -21.32
N ASP A 308 -10.67 -16.60 -22.06
CA ASP A 308 -10.19 -17.90 -22.55
C ASP A 308 -9.12 -18.53 -21.65
N THR A 309 -8.75 -17.87 -20.54
CA THR A 309 -7.71 -18.38 -19.64
C THR A 309 -8.26 -19.48 -18.74
N ALA A 310 -7.60 -20.64 -18.75
CA ALA A 310 -7.96 -21.76 -17.91
C ALA A 310 -7.75 -21.41 -16.43
N LYS A 311 -8.79 -21.51 -15.63
CA LYS A 311 -8.74 -21.20 -14.20
C LYS A 311 -8.11 -22.37 -13.46
N ASP A 312 -6.96 -22.16 -12.81
CA ASP A 312 -6.41 -23.16 -11.91
C ASP A 312 -7.35 -23.35 -10.72
N ARG A 313 -8.01 -24.50 -10.68
CA ARG A 313 -8.96 -24.87 -9.61
C ARG A 313 -8.32 -24.77 -8.21
N ARG A 314 -7.01 -25.04 -8.07
CA ARG A 314 -6.33 -24.93 -6.77
C ARG A 314 -6.25 -23.48 -6.31
N GLN A 315 -5.92 -22.56 -7.23
CA GLN A 315 -5.86 -21.14 -6.93
C GLN A 315 -7.24 -20.57 -6.59
N VAL A 316 -8.28 -20.96 -7.35
CA VAL A 316 -9.67 -20.58 -7.05
C VAL A 316 -10.05 -20.99 -5.62
N ILE A 317 -9.85 -22.25 -5.26
CA ILE A 317 -10.17 -22.76 -3.91
C ILE A 317 -9.38 -22.01 -2.83
N ALA A 318 -8.10 -21.71 -3.08
CA ALA A 318 -7.26 -20.99 -2.13
C ALA A 318 -7.78 -19.56 -1.90
N LEU A 319 -8.12 -18.83 -2.98
CA LEU A 319 -8.67 -17.47 -2.91
C LEU A 319 -10.05 -17.44 -2.26
N GLU A 320 -10.95 -18.38 -2.59
CA GLU A 320 -12.26 -18.51 -1.95
C GLU A 320 -12.13 -18.76 -0.44
N THR A 321 -11.16 -19.60 -0.05
CA THR A 321 -10.90 -19.92 1.36
C THR A 321 -10.33 -18.71 2.10
N ALA A 322 -9.39 -17.99 1.49
CA ALA A 322 -8.81 -16.77 2.04
C ALA A 322 -9.88 -15.70 2.25
N LEU A 323 -10.68 -15.39 1.21
CA LEU A 323 -11.78 -14.44 1.28
C LEU A 323 -12.80 -14.81 2.35
N SER A 324 -13.25 -16.07 2.37
CA SER A 324 -14.21 -16.52 3.39
C SER A 324 -13.65 -16.42 4.81
N THR A 325 -12.34 -16.57 4.97
CA THR A 325 -11.67 -16.42 6.27
C THR A 325 -11.58 -14.95 6.66
N ALA A 326 -11.08 -14.08 5.78
CA ALA A 326 -11.01 -12.64 6.01
C ALA A 326 -12.40 -12.03 6.31
N GLN A 327 -13.43 -12.43 5.57
CA GLN A 327 -14.82 -12.00 5.81
C GLN A 327 -15.33 -12.41 7.20
N ARG A 328 -15.05 -13.64 7.63
CA ARG A 328 -15.42 -14.11 8.97
C ARG A 328 -14.64 -13.38 10.06
N THR A 329 -13.35 -13.12 9.84
CA THR A 329 -12.52 -12.39 10.79
C THR A 329 -13.01 -10.95 10.94
N ILE A 330 -13.10 -10.20 9.84
CA ILE A 330 -13.41 -8.77 9.87
C ILE A 330 -14.86 -8.53 10.27
N ALA A 331 -15.83 -9.10 9.55
CA ALA A 331 -17.21 -8.65 9.67
C ALA A 331 -18.11 -9.61 10.46
N GLY A 332 -17.59 -10.77 10.88
CA GLY A 332 -18.46 -11.83 11.42
C GLY A 332 -19.58 -12.20 10.44
N PHE A 333 -19.38 -12.00 9.12
CA PHE A 333 -20.38 -12.27 8.08
C PHE A 333 -20.88 -13.71 8.23
N SER A 334 -22.10 -13.85 8.71
CA SER A 334 -22.87 -15.08 8.61
C SER A 334 -23.69 -14.95 7.34
N TYR A 335 -23.33 -15.71 6.30
CA TYR A 335 -24.24 -15.96 5.17
C TYR A 335 -25.42 -16.81 5.65
#